data_AF-A0A1W9R3Y5-F1
#
_entry.id   AF-A0A1W9R3Y5-F1
#
_cell.length_a   1.000
_cell.length_b   1.000
_cell.length_c   1.000
_cell.angle_alpha   90.00
_cell.angle_beta   90.00
_cell.angle_gamma   90.00
#
_symmetry.space_group_name_H-M   'P 1'
#
loop_
_entity.id
_entity.type
_entity.pdbx_description
1 polymer ?
#
loop_
_entity_poly.entity_id
_entity_poly.type
_entity_poly.pdbx_seq_one_letter_code
_entity_poly.pdbx_strand_id
1 'polypeptide(L)'
;MARNVVERFLIGITFIIFSLFSWQELILSSNKEIVYKYNQSGIEKLKNKDFRGAINDFKMAHFYDPSNKKILNNLVIAYNNYGFYLMKKGEFTQAIEKYEQALYYDPHRPYVLYNLGQAYYMNQNISKARLVLEKAYKLAPNIKGLKRLLDKVNREVEVEKGLTRLETMHFIVVSSQNIPIEKISYIRTYLEEAYGRVGMFLDHYLTKKVVAVLYSEAEYDKLLGNKPHWTMAIFDGKVRIPVSKFKYSNEEVVRFIYHEYAHAVVRDITKDNCPLWLNEGIACKAEDFVTPHRGERFAPYFEKFGVVPLKKIPNNFTQIRDVRLATLMYGESYLLVEFILREVGQSGLREILRYLGQKVPITVAIQKVLGRDYNSFARQWKEYVRRKYSIYAR
;
A
#
# COMPACT_ATOMS: atom_id res chain seq x y z
N MET A 1 9.46 -87.20 12.03
CA MET A 1 10.08 -86.29 11.04
C MET A 1 9.22 -85.06 10.71
N ALA A 2 7.92 -85.20 10.46
CA ALA A 2 7.06 -84.06 10.06
C ALA A 2 6.93 -82.91 11.09
N ARG A 3 6.94 -83.21 12.40
CA ARG A 3 6.79 -82.20 13.47
C ARG A 3 7.93 -81.17 13.51
N ASN A 4 9.17 -81.61 13.27
CA ASN A 4 10.37 -80.75 13.23
C ASN A 4 10.41 -79.82 12.01
N VAL A 5 9.75 -80.20 10.91
CA VAL A 5 9.72 -79.38 9.69
C VAL A 5 8.74 -78.22 9.86
N VAL A 6 7.58 -78.48 10.48
CA VAL A 6 6.57 -77.45 10.76
C VAL A 6 7.06 -76.44 11.80
N GLU A 7 7.74 -76.89 12.86
CA GLU A 7 8.36 -75.99 13.85
C GLU A 7 9.43 -75.08 13.24
N ARG A 8 10.34 -75.63 12.42
CA ARG A 8 11.37 -74.82 11.74
C ARG A 8 10.77 -73.82 10.76
N PHE A 9 9.66 -74.15 10.11
CA PHE A 9 8.95 -73.24 9.20
C PHE A 9 8.26 -72.09 9.96
N LEU A 10 7.63 -72.37 11.10
CA LEU A 10 7.02 -71.36 11.98
C LEU A 10 8.06 -70.41 12.61
N ILE A 11 9.23 -70.93 12.99
CA ILE A 11 10.35 -70.12 13.48
C ILE A 11 10.88 -69.20 12.35
N GLY A 12 10.97 -69.70 11.12
CA GLY A 12 11.38 -68.88 9.97
C GLY A 12 10.41 -67.73 9.68
N ILE A 13 9.10 -67.98 9.71
CA ILE A 13 8.07 -66.95 9.49
C ILE A 13 8.09 -65.89 10.60
N THR A 14 8.20 -66.30 11.86
CA THR A 14 8.26 -65.36 12.99
C THR A 14 9.52 -64.49 12.94
N PHE A 15 10.66 -65.03 12.51
CA PHE A 15 11.89 -64.25 12.31
C PHE A 15 11.76 -63.23 11.16
N ILE A 16 11.11 -63.59 10.05
CA ILE A 16 10.82 -62.68 8.93
C ILE A 16 9.87 -61.57 9.38
N ILE A 17 8.80 -61.89 10.12
CA ILE A 17 7.87 -60.88 10.65
C ILE A 17 8.57 -59.95 11.64
N PHE A 18 9.40 -60.48 12.55
CA PHE A 18 10.13 -59.68 13.53
C PHE A 18 11.16 -58.76 12.87
N SER A 19 11.91 -59.28 11.89
CA SER A 19 12.83 -58.46 11.10
C SER A 19 12.08 -57.37 10.34
N LEU A 20 10.99 -57.68 9.63
CA LEU A 20 10.16 -56.67 8.94
C LEU A 20 9.64 -55.59 9.90
N PHE A 21 9.20 -55.96 11.10
CA PHE A 21 8.82 -55.02 12.15
C PHE A 21 9.98 -54.13 12.59
N SER A 22 11.16 -54.71 12.82
CA SER A 22 12.35 -53.95 13.23
C SER A 22 12.83 -52.97 12.15
N TRP A 23 12.74 -53.35 10.87
CA TRP A 23 13.04 -52.46 9.74
C TRP A 23 12.03 -51.31 9.64
N GLN A 24 10.74 -51.60 9.87
CA GLN A 24 9.69 -50.58 9.89
C GLN A 24 9.89 -49.57 11.02
N GLU A 25 10.24 -50.03 12.23
CA GLU A 25 10.56 -49.14 13.35
C GLU A 25 11.81 -48.28 13.09
N LEU A 26 12.85 -48.86 12.49
CA LEU A 26 14.07 -48.14 12.12
C LEU A 26 13.76 -47.02 11.11
N ILE A 27 13.01 -47.31 10.04
CA ILE A 27 12.60 -46.33 9.03
C ILE A 27 11.73 -45.22 9.66
N LEU A 28 10.82 -45.58 10.55
CA LEU A 28 9.99 -44.60 11.27
C LEU A 28 10.82 -43.71 12.18
N SER A 29 11.85 -44.26 12.84
CA SER A 29 12.76 -43.50 13.71
C SER A 29 13.64 -42.53 12.91
N SER A 30 14.21 -42.98 11.79
CA SER A 30 15.03 -42.14 10.92
C SER A 30 14.22 -41.02 10.27
N ASN A 31 12.99 -41.31 9.84
CA ASN A 31 12.11 -40.28 9.27
C ASN A 31 11.75 -39.22 10.29
N LYS A 32 11.49 -39.58 11.56
CA LYS A 32 11.24 -38.60 12.63
C LYS A 32 12.42 -37.66 12.86
N GLU A 33 13.65 -38.18 12.83
CA GLU A 33 14.86 -37.37 12.98
C GLU A 33 15.06 -36.42 11.79
N ILE A 34 14.88 -36.92 10.57
CA ILE A 34 14.96 -36.12 9.34
C ILE A 34 13.91 -34.99 9.36
N VAL A 35 12.67 -35.32 9.70
CA VAL A 35 11.57 -34.36 9.86
C VAL A 35 11.94 -33.28 10.89
N TYR A 36 12.46 -33.67 12.05
CA TYR A 36 12.88 -32.73 13.08
C TYR A 36 13.98 -31.79 12.57
N LYS A 37 15.02 -32.32 11.93
CA LYS A 37 16.14 -31.54 11.39
C LYS A 37 15.68 -30.50 10.36
N TYR A 38 14.90 -30.91 9.37
CA TYR A 38 14.37 -29.98 8.37
C TYR A 38 13.42 -28.96 9.00
N ASN A 39 12.57 -29.36 9.94
CA ASN A 39 11.69 -28.43 10.62
C ASN A 39 12.47 -27.37 11.43
N GLN A 40 13.51 -27.75 12.17
CA GLN A 40 14.34 -26.79 12.91
C GLN A 40 15.11 -25.86 11.98
N SER A 41 15.72 -26.40 10.91
CA SER A 41 16.40 -25.59 9.89
C SER A 41 15.45 -24.58 9.24
N GLY A 42 14.23 -25.00 8.90
CA GLY A 42 13.21 -24.12 8.34
C GLY A 42 12.80 -23.00 9.30
N ILE A 43 12.65 -23.29 10.59
CA ILE A 43 12.36 -22.29 11.63
C ILE A 43 13.49 -21.25 11.71
N GLU A 44 14.74 -21.69 11.67
CA GLU A 44 15.90 -20.79 11.76
C GLU A 44 16.02 -19.90 10.52
N LYS A 45 15.88 -20.46 9.33
CA LYS A 45 15.84 -19.69 8.08
C LYS A 45 14.71 -18.66 8.07
N LEU A 46 13.54 -19.02 8.61
CA LEU A 46 12.41 -18.11 8.71
C LEU A 46 12.72 -16.90 9.62
N LYS A 47 13.39 -17.10 10.75
CA LYS A 47 13.87 -16.02 11.63
C LYS A 47 14.85 -15.10 10.90
N ASN A 48 15.72 -15.69 10.10
CA ASN A 48 16.70 -14.97 9.26
C ASN A 48 16.08 -14.38 7.99
N LYS A 49 14.75 -14.47 7.81
CA LYS A 49 13.98 -13.98 6.64
C LYS A 49 14.38 -14.64 5.31
N ASP A 50 15.09 -15.77 5.36
CA ASP A 50 15.26 -16.65 4.21
C ASP A 50 13.97 -17.47 4.02
N PHE A 51 12.96 -16.81 3.46
CA PHE A 51 11.65 -17.43 3.26
C PHE A 51 11.71 -18.60 2.28
N ARG A 52 12.53 -18.51 1.24
CA ARG A 52 12.64 -19.56 0.21
C ARG A 52 13.29 -20.82 0.79
N GLY A 53 14.41 -20.66 1.49
CA GLY A 53 15.07 -21.77 2.17
C GLY A 53 14.20 -22.38 3.27
N ALA A 54 13.48 -21.55 4.04
CA ALA A 54 12.53 -22.05 5.04
C ALA A 54 11.40 -22.89 4.41
N ILE A 55 10.80 -22.41 3.32
CA ILE A 55 9.74 -23.14 2.59
C ILE A 55 10.28 -24.48 2.07
N ASN A 56 11.48 -24.50 1.50
CA ASN A 56 12.08 -25.73 0.98
C ASN A 56 12.30 -26.76 2.10
N ASP A 57 12.84 -26.34 3.24
CA ASP A 57 13.04 -27.24 4.38
C ASP A 57 11.71 -27.75 4.93
N PHE A 58 10.70 -26.90 5.09
CA PHE A 58 9.37 -27.33 5.53
C PHE A 58 8.70 -28.27 4.54
N LYS A 59 8.90 -28.09 3.22
CA LYS A 59 8.43 -29.05 2.20
C LYS A 59 9.11 -30.40 2.34
N MET A 60 10.42 -30.44 2.60
CA MET A 60 11.12 -31.69 2.84
C MET A 60 10.60 -32.36 4.10
N ALA A 61 10.43 -31.62 5.20
CA ALA A 61 9.83 -32.15 6.42
C ALA A 61 8.42 -32.72 6.17
N HIS A 62 7.61 -32.02 5.36
CA HIS A 62 6.26 -32.46 4.98
C HIS A 62 6.28 -33.70 4.07
N PHE A 63 7.28 -33.83 3.20
CA PHE A 63 7.44 -35.02 2.36
C PHE A 63 7.67 -36.29 3.19
N TYR A 64 8.49 -36.20 4.25
CA TYR A 64 8.77 -37.34 5.15
C TYR A 64 7.68 -37.62 6.18
N ASP A 65 6.88 -36.61 6.56
CA ASP A 65 5.68 -36.79 7.40
C ASP A 65 4.52 -35.87 6.94
N PRO A 66 3.74 -36.30 5.93
CA PRO A 66 2.66 -35.49 5.37
C PRO A 66 1.52 -35.20 6.34
N SER A 67 1.34 -36.06 7.35
CA SER A 67 0.27 -35.96 8.34
C SER A 67 0.55 -34.93 9.44
N ASN A 68 1.79 -34.42 9.51
CA ASN A 68 2.23 -33.56 10.59
C ASN A 68 1.63 -32.16 10.51
N LYS A 69 0.61 -31.91 11.34
CA LYS A 69 -0.06 -30.61 11.42
C LYS A 69 0.88 -29.46 11.80
N LYS A 70 1.96 -29.71 12.56
CA LYS A 70 2.92 -28.65 12.93
C LYS A 70 3.73 -28.20 11.71
N ILE A 71 4.16 -29.12 10.86
CA ILE A 71 4.91 -28.80 9.64
C ILE A 71 4.01 -28.06 8.65
N LEU A 72 2.78 -28.54 8.45
CA LEU A 72 1.79 -27.85 7.63
C LEU A 72 1.57 -26.41 8.11
N ASN A 73 1.41 -26.22 9.42
CA ASN A 73 1.27 -24.89 10.02
C ASN A 73 2.52 -24.01 9.78
N ASN A 74 3.72 -24.56 9.92
CA ASN A 74 4.97 -23.83 9.67
C ASN A 74 5.11 -23.44 8.19
N LEU A 75 4.71 -24.31 7.27
CA LEU A 75 4.71 -24.05 5.84
C LEU A 75 3.74 -22.92 5.47
N VAL A 76 2.52 -22.94 6.03
CA VAL A 76 1.54 -21.85 5.91
C VAL A 76 2.12 -20.52 6.40
N ILE A 77 2.76 -20.52 7.59
CA ILE A 77 3.38 -19.32 8.16
C ILE A 77 4.51 -18.82 7.26
N ALA A 78 5.36 -19.71 6.73
CA ALA A 78 6.48 -19.34 5.87
C ALA A 78 6.00 -18.68 4.57
N TYR A 79 5.00 -19.28 3.90
CA TYR A 79 4.39 -18.69 2.71
C TYR A 79 3.70 -17.36 3.01
N ASN A 80 2.96 -17.25 4.11
CA ASN A 80 2.31 -16.01 4.52
C ASN A 80 3.34 -14.89 4.79
N ASN A 81 4.43 -15.21 5.49
CA ASN A 81 5.49 -14.24 5.76
C ASN A 81 6.21 -13.80 4.48
N TYR A 82 6.40 -14.72 3.53
CA TYR A 82 6.97 -14.38 2.24
C TYR A 82 6.03 -13.47 1.43
N GLY A 83 4.74 -13.81 1.36
CA GLY A 83 3.73 -12.97 0.73
C GLY A 83 3.69 -11.57 1.34
N PHE A 84 3.79 -11.48 2.67
CA PHE A 84 3.84 -10.20 3.38
C PHE A 84 5.09 -9.38 3.06
N TYR A 85 6.24 -10.04 2.92
CA TYR A 85 7.47 -9.39 2.47
C TYR A 85 7.33 -8.84 1.04
N LEU A 86 6.75 -9.61 0.12
CA LEU A 86 6.48 -9.20 -1.26
C LEU A 86 5.47 -8.05 -1.34
N MET A 87 4.43 -8.07 -0.50
CA MET A 87 3.48 -6.95 -0.35
C MET A 87 4.20 -5.65 -0.01
N LYS A 88 5.17 -5.69 0.92
CA LYS A 88 5.96 -4.50 1.30
C LYS A 88 6.87 -3.99 0.18
N LYS A 89 7.25 -4.84 -0.77
CA LYS A 89 7.97 -4.44 -1.98
C LYS A 89 7.07 -3.93 -3.09
N GLY A 90 5.75 -4.03 -2.94
CA GLY A 90 4.79 -3.73 -4.01
C GLY A 90 4.70 -4.83 -5.08
N GLU A 91 5.23 -6.02 -4.82
CA GLU A 91 5.20 -7.18 -5.71
C GLU A 91 3.89 -7.97 -5.52
N PHE A 92 2.75 -7.32 -5.79
CA PHE A 92 1.43 -7.84 -5.43
C PHE A 92 1.07 -9.16 -6.10
N THR A 93 1.39 -9.36 -7.38
CA THR A 93 1.15 -10.63 -8.09
C THR A 93 1.88 -11.80 -7.43
N GLN A 94 3.18 -11.64 -7.15
CA GLN A 94 3.95 -12.69 -6.47
C GLN A 94 3.46 -12.89 -5.02
N ALA A 95 3.03 -11.83 -4.34
CA ALA A 95 2.45 -11.95 -3.01
C ALA A 95 1.16 -12.79 -3.02
N ILE A 96 0.27 -12.55 -4.00
CA ILE A 96 -0.95 -13.34 -4.22
C ILE A 96 -0.59 -14.82 -4.36
N GLU A 97 0.37 -15.17 -5.21
CA GLU A 97 0.81 -16.56 -5.39
C GLU A 97 1.26 -17.19 -4.07
N LYS A 98 2.03 -16.49 -3.24
CA LYS A 98 2.47 -17.02 -1.94
C LYS A 98 1.31 -17.20 -0.96
N TYR A 99 0.35 -16.29 -0.92
CA TYR A 99 -0.83 -16.47 -0.07
C TYR A 99 -1.74 -17.59 -0.57
N GLU A 100 -1.90 -17.75 -1.88
CA GLU A 100 -2.63 -18.89 -2.46
C GLU A 100 -1.94 -20.21 -2.12
N GLN A 101 -0.60 -20.27 -2.19
CA GLN A 101 0.18 -21.43 -1.74
C GLN A 101 0.00 -21.71 -0.24
N ALA A 102 -0.07 -20.68 0.62
CA ALA A 102 -0.39 -20.88 2.03
C ALA A 102 -1.80 -21.48 2.21
N LEU A 103 -2.80 -20.97 1.49
CA LEU A 103 -4.19 -21.44 1.58
C LEU A 103 -4.42 -22.80 0.92
N TYR A 104 -3.54 -23.24 0.02
CA TYR A 104 -3.54 -24.60 -0.50
C TYR A 104 -3.31 -25.62 0.62
N TYR A 105 -2.39 -25.35 1.56
CA TYR A 105 -2.13 -26.23 2.70
C TYR A 105 -3.16 -26.11 3.82
N ASP A 106 -3.70 -24.90 4.04
CA ASP A 106 -4.77 -24.69 5.01
C ASP A 106 -5.75 -23.59 4.54
N PRO A 107 -6.90 -23.98 3.96
CA PRO A 107 -7.88 -23.03 3.43
C PRO A 107 -8.58 -22.15 4.48
N HIS A 108 -8.50 -22.51 5.78
CA HIS A 108 -9.27 -21.89 6.85
C HIS A 108 -8.43 -20.92 7.70
N ARG A 109 -7.49 -20.21 7.08
CA ARG A 109 -6.60 -19.25 7.73
C ARG A 109 -7.06 -17.81 7.53
N PRO A 110 -7.83 -17.23 8.48
CA PRO A 110 -8.47 -15.94 8.25
C PRO A 110 -7.47 -14.78 8.08
N TYR A 111 -6.33 -14.80 8.77
CA TYR A 111 -5.27 -13.79 8.56
C TYR A 111 -4.61 -13.90 7.18
N VAL A 112 -4.45 -15.10 6.64
CA VAL A 112 -3.89 -15.32 5.30
C VAL A 112 -4.91 -14.89 4.25
N LEU A 113 -6.20 -15.21 4.42
CA LEU A 113 -7.29 -14.72 3.57
C LEU A 113 -7.38 -13.19 3.59
N TYR A 114 -7.22 -12.56 4.75
CA TYR A 114 -7.18 -11.11 4.87
C TYR A 114 -5.99 -10.50 4.12
N ASN A 115 -4.80 -11.11 4.24
CA ASN A 115 -3.61 -10.67 3.51
C ASN A 115 -3.74 -10.86 2.00
N LEU A 116 -4.32 -11.98 1.55
CA LEU A 116 -4.65 -12.23 0.15
C LEU A 116 -5.66 -11.21 -0.37
N GLY A 117 -6.68 -10.88 0.43
CA GLY A 117 -7.66 -9.85 0.09
C GLY A 117 -7.04 -8.46 -0.08
N GLN A 118 -6.12 -8.09 0.81
CA GLN A 118 -5.31 -6.88 0.64
C GLN A 118 -4.46 -6.93 -0.63
N ALA A 119 -3.83 -8.08 -0.92
CA ALA A 119 -3.00 -8.23 -2.10
C ALA A 119 -3.81 -8.11 -3.41
N TYR A 120 -4.96 -8.77 -3.50
CA TYR A 120 -5.88 -8.61 -4.62
C TYR A 120 -6.38 -7.17 -4.77
N TYR A 121 -6.69 -6.51 -3.66
CA TYR A 121 -7.13 -5.12 -3.67
C TYR A 121 -6.03 -4.19 -4.22
N MET A 122 -4.79 -4.32 -3.72
CA MET A 122 -3.65 -3.55 -4.22
C MET A 122 -3.32 -3.88 -5.69
N ASN A 123 -3.55 -5.13 -6.11
CA ASN A 123 -3.41 -5.57 -7.50
C ASN A 123 -4.64 -5.25 -8.37
N GLN A 124 -5.56 -4.41 -7.89
CA GLN A 124 -6.74 -3.94 -8.64
C GLN A 124 -7.75 -5.04 -9.02
N ASN A 125 -7.65 -6.23 -8.41
CA ASN A 125 -8.59 -7.32 -8.61
C ASN A 125 -9.67 -7.30 -7.50
N ILE A 126 -10.50 -6.26 -7.54
CA ILE A 126 -11.46 -5.92 -6.47
C ILE A 126 -12.50 -7.03 -6.27
N SER A 127 -12.96 -7.67 -7.35
CA SER A 127 -13.92 -8.77 -7.28
C SER A 127 -13.35 -9.96 -6.50
N LYS A 128 -12.11 -10.37 -6.77
CA LYS A 128 -11.45 -11.43 -5.99
C LYS A 128 -11.16 -10.99 -4.56
N ALA A 129 -10.76 -9.73 -4.35
CA ALA A 129 -10.56 -9.16 -3.02
C ALA A 129 -11.83 -9.29 -2.17
N ARG A 130 -13.01 -8.91 -2.70
CA ARG A 130 -14.30 -9.05 -2.00
C ARG A 130 -14.53 -10.48 -1.55
N LEU A 131 -14.44 -11.44 -2.48
CA LEU A 131 -14.72 -12.85 -2.20
C LEU A 131 -13.85 -13.42 -1.07
N VAL A 132 -12.55 -13.12 -1.05
CA VAL A 132 -11.65 -13.64 0.00
C VAL A 132 -11.79 -12.88 1.32
N LEU A 133 -12.09 -11.58 1.29
CA LEU A 133 -12.33 -10.78 2.50
C LEU A 133 -13.64 -11.18 3.18
N GLU A 134 -14.69 -11.51 2.42
CA GLU A 134 -15.93 -12.07 2.97
C GLU A 134 -15.67 -13.41 3.67
N LYS A 135 -14.86 -14.29 3.07
CA LYS A 135 -14.43 -15.54 3.72
C LYS A 135 -13.65 -15.27 5.01
N ALA A 136 -12.70 -14.35 4.98
CA ALA A 136 -11.95 -13.95 6.18
C ALA A 136 -12.88 -13.44 7.28
N TYR A 137 -13.86 -12.61 6.94
CA TYR A 137 -14.78 -12.00 7.89
C TYR A 137 -15.73 -13.02 8.52
N LYS A 138 -16.22 -14.00 7.74
CA LYS A 138 -17.02 -15.12 8.25
C LYS A 138 -16.24 -15.98 9.26
N LEU A 139 -14.93 -16.17 9.05
CA LEU A 139 -14.09 -16.98 9.93
C LEU A 139 -13.61 -16.22 11.18
N ALA A 140 -13.23 -14.94 11.03
CA ALA A 140 -12.74 -14.12 12.13
C ALA A 140 -13.12 -12.63 11.92
N PRO A 141 -14.29 -12.18 12.41
CA PRO A 141 -14.78 -10.82 12.18
C PRO A 141 -14.00 -9.74 12.94
N ASN A 142 -13.22 -10.13 13.95
CA ASN A 142 -12.46 -9.25 14.85
C ASN A 142 -11.06 -8.88 14.32
N ILE A 143 -10.65 -9.34 13.14
CA ILE A 143 -9.37 -8.93 12.53
C ILE A 143 -9.36 -7.40 12.35
N LYS A 144 -8.39 -6.73 12.98
CA LYS A 144 -8.26 -5.27 12.93
C LYS A 144 -8.17 -4.78 11.48
N GLY A 145 -9.08 -3.88 11.09
CA GLY A 145 -9.10 -3.29 9.76
C GLY A 145 -9.84 -4.10 8.69
N LEU A 146 -10.16 -5.37 8.93
CA LEU A 146 -10.86 -6.25 7.97
C LEU A 146 -12.23 -5.69 7.58
N LYS A 147 -13.10 -5.42 8.56
CA LYS A 147 -14.45 -4.88 8.29
C LYS A 147 -14.39 -3.57 7.49
N ARG A 148 -13.49 -2.65 7.87
CA ARG A 148 -13.31 -1.37 7.18
C ARG A 148 -12.89 -1.57 5.72
N LEU A 149 -11.95 -2.49 5.46
CA LEU A 149 -11.52 -2.79 4.09
C LEU A 149 -12.64 -3.48 3.30
N LEU A 150 -13.36 -4.43 3.89
CA LEU A 150 -14.48 -5.10 3.24
C LEU A 150 -15.61 -4.12 2.88
N ASP A 151 -15.99 -3.23 3.80
CA ASP A 151 -17.00 -2.20 3.54
C ASP A 151 -16.55 -1.26 2.40
N LYS A 152 -15.26 -0.93 2.33
CA LYS A 152 -14.68 -0.14 1.25
C LYS A 152 -14.76 -0.88 -0.08
N VAL A 153 -14.30 -2.13 -0.11
CA VAL A 153 -14.33 -3.00 -1.29
C VAL A 153 -15.76 -3.21 -1.79
N ASN A 154 -16.73 -3.39 -0.90
CA ASN A 154 -18.14 -3.53 -1.28
C ASN A 154 -18.66 -2.26 -1.96
N ARG A 155 -18.40 -1.07 -1.40
CA ARG A 155 -18.78 0.19 -2.06
C ARG A 155 -18.13 0.33 -3.44
N GLU A 156 -16.84 -0.01 -3.56
CA GLU A 156 -16.14 0.05 -4.84
C GLU A 156 -16.71 -0.94 -5.86
N VAL A 157 -16.99 -2.19 -5.49
CA VAL A 157 -17.60 -3.17 -6.42
C VAL A 157 -18.97 -2.69 -6.89
N GLU A 158 -19.80 -2.15 -6.00
CA GLU A 158 -21.14 -1.69 -6.36
C GLU A 158 -21.13 -0.43 -7.24
N VAL A 159 -20.17 0.48 -7.03
CA VAL A 159 -20.05 1.72 -7.83
C VAL A 159 -19.31 1.47 -9.14
N GLU A 160 -18.27 0.63 -9.13
CA GLU A 160 -17.42 0.39 -10.30
C GLU A 160 -17.98 -0.70 -11.23
N LYS A 161 -19.14 -1.29 -10.90
CA LYS A 161 -19.82 -2.27 -11.74
C LYS A 161 -20.29 -1.62 -13.05
N GLY A 162 -19.78 -2.12 -14.17
CA GLY A 162 -20.19 -1.67 -15.51
C GLY A 162 -19.47 -0.42 -16.01
N LEU A 163 -18.48 0.09 -15.28
CA LEU A 163 -17.62 1.16 -15.79
C LEU A 163 -16.79 0.67 -16.98
N THR A 164 -16.59 1.55 -17.96
CA THR A 164 -15.80 1.28 -19.16
C THR A 164 -14.32 1.44 -18.84
N ARG A 165 -13.50 0.51 -19.32
CA ARG A 165 -12.05 0.54 -19.14
C ARG A 165 -11.36 0.94 -20.44
N LEU A 166 -10.48 1.92 -20.35
CA LEU A 166 -9.62 2.40 -21.42
C LEU A 166 -8.18 2.43 -20.90
N GLU A 167 -7.21 2.25 -21.79
CA GLU A 167 -5.81 2.35 -21.43
C GLU A 167 -5.13 3.51 -22.16
N THR A 168 -4.12 4.06 -21.51
CA THR A 168 -3.13 4.95 -22.09
C THR A 168 -1.74 4.34 -21.85
N MET A 169 -0.67 5.09 -22.15
CA MET A 169 0.69 4.59 -21.95
C MET A 169 0.97 4.33 -20.47
N HIS A 170 0.57 5.26 -19.60
CA HIS A 170 0.89 5.21 -18.17
C HIS A 170 -0.34 5.07 -17.25
N PHE A 171 -1.56 5.05 -17.81
CA PHE A 171 -2.78 4.95 -17.02
C PHE A 171 -3.73 3.86 -17.53
N ILE A 172 -4.51 3.34 -16.58
CA ILE A 172 -5.75 2.63 -16.84
C ILE A 172 -6.87 3.57 -16.41
N VAL A 173 -7.65 4.05 -17.36
CA VAL A 173 -8.77 4.95 -17.11
C VAL A 173 -10.06 4.13 -17.07
N VAL A 174 -10.72 4.13 -15.91
CA VAL A 174 -12.01 3.50 -15.69
C VAL A 174 -13.04 4.61 -15.59
N SER A 175 -14.11 4.58 -16.37
CA SER A 175 -15.06 5.70 -16.44
C SER A 175 -16.50 5.24 -16.45
N SER A 176 -17.37 6.04 -15.82
CA SER A 176 -18.82 5.88 -15.90
C SER A 176 -19.32 6.08 -17.33
N GLN A 177 -20.33 5.28 -17.69
CA GLN A 177 -20.90 5.27 -19.05
C GLN A 177 -21.60 6.59 -19.41
N ASN A 178 -22.03 7.36 -18.41
CA ASN A 178 -22.71 8.64 -18.57
C ASN A 178 -21.75 9.83 -18.69
N ILE A 179 -20.44 9.64 -18.57
CA ILE A 179 -19.46 10.69 -18.81
C ILE A 179 -19.24 10.82 -20.32
N PRO A 180 -19.41 12.02 -20.91
CA PRO A 180 -19.20 12.21 -22.34
C PRO A 180 -17.79 11.86 -22.81
N ILE A 181 -17.68 11.23 -23.99
CA ILE A 181 -16.43 10.71 -24.54
C ILE A 181 -15.38 11.80 -24.76
N GLU A 182 -15.80 13.04 -25.08
CA GLU A 182 -14.90 14.18 -25.24
C GLU A 182 -14.25 14.55 -23.91
N LYS A 183 -15.01 14.49 -22.81
CA LYS A 183 -14.50 14.78 -21.46
C LYS A 183 -13.56 13.69 -20.98
N ILE A 184 -13.86 12.42 -21.26
CA ILE A 184 -12.94 11.31 -21.00
C ILE A 184 -11.62 11.49 -21.77
N SER A 185 -11.71 11.84 -23.05
CA SER A 185 -10.54 12.06 -23.91
C SER A 185 -9.69 13.24 -23.42
N TYR A 186 -10.33 14.34 -23.04
CA TYR A 186 -9.68 15.49 -22.42
C TYR A 186 -8.92 15.10 -21.14
N ILE A 187 -9.56 14.39 -20.23
CA ILE A 187 -8.93 13.92 -18.97
C ILE A 187 -7.76 12.98 -19.24
N ARG A 188 -7.87 12.07 -20.22
CA ARG A 188 -6.77 11.16 -20.61
C ARG A 188 -5.52 11.91 -21.04
N THR A 189 -5.67 12.99 -21.81
CA THR A 189 -4.54 13.83 -22.22
C THR A 189 -3.84 14.44 -21.02
N TYR A 190 -4.58 14.99 -20.06
CA TYR A 190 -3.98 15.63 -18.88
C TYR A 190 -3.44 14.64 -17.84
N LEU A 191 -3.92 13.40 -17.81
CA LEU A 191 -3.27 12.33 -17.05
C LEU A 191 -1.84 12.08 -17.57
N GLU A 192 -1.68 11.97 -18.89
CA GLU A 192 -0.36 11.78 -19.51
C GLU A 192 0.52 13.03 -19.39
N GLU A 193 -0.05 14.23 -19.46
CA GLU A 193 0.72 15.45 -19.20
C GLU A 193 1.19 15.53 -17.74
N ALA A 194 0.31 15.20 -16.77
CA ALA A 194 0.66 15.15 -15.36
C ALA A 194 1.79 14.12 -15.11
N TYR A 195 1.76 12.96 -15.77
CA TYR A 195 2.88 12.00 -15.76
C TYR A 195 4.20 12.65 -16.16
N GLY A 196 4.22 13.37 -17.30
CA GLY A 196 5.41 14.04 -17.78
C GLY A 196 5.91 15.16 -16.84
N ARG A 197 5.02 16.07 -16.46
CA ARG A 197 5.34 17.29 -15.69
C ARG A 197 5.71 16.99 -14.25
N VAL A 198 4.91 16.18 -13.56
CA VAL A 198 5.17 15.81 -12.16
C VAL A 198 6.37 14.87 -12.08
N GLY A 199 6.49 13.94 -13.05
CA GLY A 199 7.66 13.08 -13.14
C GLY A 199 8.95 13.87 -13.34
N MET A 200 8.94 14.90 -14.18
CA MET A 200 10.08 15.81 -14.36
C MET A 200 10.36 16.63 -13.09
N PHE A 201 9.32 17.13 -12.41
CA PHE A 201 9.46 17.90 -11.17
C PHE A 201 10.17 17.11 -10.07
N LEU A 202 9.79 15.84 -9.91
CA LEU A 202 10.29 14.94 -8.86
C LEU A 202 11.44 14.02 -9.33
N ASP A 203 11.81 14.07 -10.61
CA ASP A 203 12.79 13.18 -11.25
C ASP A 203 12.49 11.70 -11.03
N HIS A 204 11.21 11.35 -11.12
CA HIS A 204 10.73 10.00 -10.81
C HIS A 204 9.49 9.65 -11.62
N TYR A 205 9.57 8.56 -12.36
CA TYR A 205 8.51 8.10 -13.25
C TYR A 205 8.00 6.73 -12.82
N LEU A 206 6.68 6.60 -12.68
CA LEU A 206 6.06 5.35 -12.24
C LEU A 206 6.14 4.31 -13.38
N THR A 207 6.72 3.15 -13.08
CA THR A 207 6.86 2.05 -14.05
C THR A 207 5.58 1.25 -14.24
N LYS A 208 4.66 1.29 -13.26
CA LYS A 208 3.37 0.63 -13.32
C LYS A 208 2.29 1.62 -13.71
N LYS A 209 1.33 1.17 -14.53
CA LYS A 209 0.17 1.99 -14.88
C LYS A 209 -0.62 2.38 -13.64
N VAL A 210 -0.97 3.65 -13.52
CA VAL A 210 -1.83 4.17 -12.45
C VAL A 210 -3.29 4.02 -12.87
N VAL A 211 -4.13 3.53 -11.96
CA VAL A 211 -5.58 3.47 -12.22
C VAL A 211 -6.20 4.81 -11.89
N ALA A 212 -6.81 5.46 -12.88
CA ALA A 212 -7.63 6.64 -12.71
C ALA A 212 -9.11 6.26 -12.89
N VAL A 213 -9.94 6.54 -11.89
CA VAL A 213 -11.39 6.25 -11.96
C VAL A 213 -12.18 7.55 -12.02
N LEU A 214 -12.93 7.72 -13.10
CA LEU A 214 -13.77 8.87 -13.39
C LEU A 214 -15.21 8.55 -13.00
N TYR A 215 -15.74 9.28 -12.02
CA TYR A 215 -17.08 9.06 -11.49
C TYR A 215 -18.02 10.17 -11.93
N SER A 216 -19.29 9.83 -12.14
CA SER A 216 -20.34 10.84 -12.05
C SER A 216 -20.50 11.32 -10.60
N GLU A 217 -21.19 12.44 -10.40
CA GLU A 217 -21.34 13.03 -9.06
C GLU A 217 -22.01 12.08 -8.06
N ALA A 218 -23.14 11.46 -8.44
CA ALA A 218 -23.87 10.54 -7.58
C ALA A 218 -23.06 9.29 -7.18
N GLU A 219 -22.24 8.78 -8.11
CA GLU A 219 -21.35 7.64 -7.84
C GLU A 219 -20.23 8.03 -6.88
N TYR A 220 -19.66 9.23 -7.04
CA TYR A 220 -18.61 9.72 -6.17
C TYR A 220 -19.12 9.97 -4.74
N ASP A 221 -20.31 10.57 -4.60
CA ASP A 221 -20.93 10.79 -3.28
C ASP A 221 -21.22 9.45 -2.57
N LYS A 222 -21.73 8.45 -3.31
CA LYS A 222 -21.93 7.09 -2.79
C LYS A 222 -20.61 6.42 -2.38
N LEU A 223 -19.53 6.66 -3.13
CA LEU A 223 -18.20 6.13 -2.85
C LEU A 223 -17.59 6.74 -1.57
N LEU A 224 -17.74 8.06 -1.39
CA LEU A 224 -17.19 8.81 -0.26
C LEU A 224 -17.80 8.36 1.08
N GLY A 225 -19.08 7.95 1.10
CA GLY A 225 -19.78 7.62 2.34
C GLY A 225 -19.77 8.80 3.31
N ASN A 226 -19.22 8.62 4.51
CA ASN A 226 -19.17 9.66 5.55
C ASN A 226 -17.93 10.58 5.47
N LYS A 227 -17.18 10.57 4.36
CA LYS A 227 -16.03 11.47 4.22
C LYS A 227 -16.48 12.94 4.10
N PRO A 228 -15.65 13.91 4.52
CA PRO A 228 -16.01 15.32 4.43
C PRO A 228 -16.30 15.75 2.99
N HIS A 229 -17.30 16.61 2.80
CA HIS A 229 -17.73 17.11 1.49
C HIS A 229 -16.62 17.87 0.72
N TRP A 230 -15.58 18.35 1.43
CA TRP A 230 -14.45 19.05 0.83
C TRP A 230 -13.44 18.11 0.16
N THR A 231 -13.64 16.80 0.24
CA THR A 231 -12.78 15.80 -0.42
C THR A 231 -13.02 15.81 -1.94
N MET A 232 -12.33 16.71 -2.65
CA MET A 232 -12.58 16.97 -4.08
C MET A 232 -12.07 15.86 -5.01
N ALA A 233 -10.96 15.22 -4.66
CA ALA A 233 -10.43 14.03 -5.31
C ALA A 233 -9.70 13.19 -4.26
N ILE A 234 -9.37 11.93 -4.58
CA ILE A 234 -8.68 11.02 -3.65
C ILE A 234 -7.66 10.17 -4.39
N PHE A 235 -6.46 10.12 -3.83
CA PHE A 235 -5.48 9.08 -4.08
C PHE A 235 -5.48 8.07 -2.94
N ASP A 236 -5.89 6.83 -3.23
CA ASP A 236 -5.86 5.72 -2.28
C ASP A 236 -5.16 4.46 -2.82
N GLY A 237 -4.30 4.66 -3.82
CA GLY A 237 -3.79 3.63 -4.73
C GLY A 237 -4.46 3.68 -6.11
N LYS A 238 -5.60 4.36 -6.21
CA LYS A 238 -6.20 4.85 -7.46
C LYS A 238 -6.32 6.35 -7.39
N VAL A 239 -6.24 7.03 -8.53
CA VAL A 239 -6.61 8.45 -8.68
C VAL A 239 -8.12 8.50 -8.92
N ARG A 240 -8.89 9.03 -7.98
CA ARG A 240 -10.37 9.06 -8.05
C ARG A 240 -10.83 10.48 -8.32
N ILE A 241 -11.50 10.68 -9.44
CA ILE A 241 -11.85 12.00 -9.97
C ILE A 241 -13.37 12.09 -10.16
N PRO A 242 -14.06 12.99 -9.46
CA PRO A 242 -15.45 13.30 -9.79
C PRO A 242 -15.50 14.18 -11.05
N VAL A 243 -16.26 13.72 -12.03
CA VAL A 243 -16.47 14.40 -13.31
C VAL A 243 -17.93 14.86 -13.38
N SER A 244 -18.27 15.91 -12.63
CA SER A 244 -19.57 16.57 -12.73
C SER A 244 -19.56 17.60 -13.86
N LYS A 245 -20.66 17.73 -14.60
CA LYS A 245 -20.84 18.77 -15.62
C LYS A 245 -21.11 20.16 -15.02
N PHE A 246 -21.61 20.20 -13.77
CA PHE A 246 -22.13 21.42 -13.16
C PHE A 246 -21.35 21.89 -11.92
N LYS A 247 -20.53 21.01 -11.33
CA LYS A 247 -19.82 21.31 -10.07
C LYS A 247 -18.38 21.77 -10.24
N TYR A 248 -17.68 21.26 -11.25
CA TYR A 248 -16.26 21.51 -11.44
C TYR A 248 -15.95 21.92 -12.88
N SER A 249 -15.15 22.98 -13.02
CA SER A 249 -14.63 23.39 -14.33
C SER A 249 -13.60 22.37 -14.86
N ASN A 250 -13.32 22.40 -16.16
CA ASN A 250 -12.29 21.54 -16.75
C ASN A 250 -10.90 21.81 -16.12
N GLU A 251 -10.57 23.06 -15.87
CA GLU A 251 -9.32 23.45 -15.19
C GLU A 251 -9.23 22.84 -13.79
N GLU A 252 -10.35 22.80 -13.06
CA GLU A 252 -10.38 22.20 -11.72
C GLU A 252 -10.16 20.71 -11.74
N VAL A 253 -10.78 20.00 -12.69
CA VAL A 253 -10.57 18.57 -12.88
C VAL A 253 -9.11 18.29 -13.22
N VAL A 254 -8.51 19.06 -14.13
CA VAL A 254 -7.10 18.92 -14.50
C VAL A 254 -6.21 19.14 -13.28
N ARG A 255 -6.49 20.16 -12.49
CA ARG A 255 -5.75 20.41 -11.26
C ARG A 255 -5.82 19.25 -10.26
N PHE A 256 -6.99 18.64 -10.09
CA PHE A 256 -7.10 17.42 -9.27
C PHE A 256 -6.25 16.28 -9.81
N ILE A 257 -6.13 16.12 -11.13
CA ILE A 257 -5.25 15.12 -11.73
C ILE A 257 -3.79 15.33 -11.29
N TYR A 258 -3.27 16.56 -11.40
CA TYR A 258 -1.91 16.87 -10.99
C TYR A 258 -1.68 16.64 -9.49
N HIS A 259 -2.63 17.07 -8.66
CA HIS A 259 -2.58 16.89 -7.22
C HIS A 259 -2.53 15.41 -6.83
N GLU A 260 -3.50 14.61 -7.29
CA GLU A 260 -3.61 13.20 -6.92
C GLU A 260 -2.49 12.35 -7.54
N TYR A 261 -2.02 12.70 -8.73
CA TYR A 261 -0.88 12.02 -9.34
C TYR A 261 0.44 12.31 -8.59
N ALA A 262 0.62 13.52 -8.06
CA ALA A 262 1.78 13.84 -7.22
C ALA A 262 1.85 12.97 -5.96
N HIS A 263 0.70 12.66 -5.33
CA HIS A 263 0.67 11.68 -4.24
C HIS A 263 1.14 10.30 -4.67
N ALA A 264 0.78 9.85 -5.88
CA ALA A 264 1.24 8.56 -6.40
C ALA A 264 2.76 8.51 -6.55
N VAL A 265 3.37 9.56 -7.10
CA VAL A 265 4.82 9.67 -7.27
C VAL A 265 5.54 9.76 -5.92
N VAL A 266 5.08 10.65 -5.01
CA VAL A 266 5.65 10.78 -3.66
C VAL A 266 5.56 9.48 -2.88
N ARG A 267 4.43 8.77 -2.97
CA ARG A 267 4.25 7.46 -2.33
C ARG A 267 5.25 6.44 -2.86
N ASP A 268 5.50 6.41 -4.16
CA ASP A 268 6.47 5.47 -4.74
C ASP A 268 7.91 5.80 -4.36
N ILE A 269 8.30 7.07 -4.31
CA ILE A 269 9.64 7.48 -3.85
C ILE A 269 9.83 7.14 -2.37
N THR A 270 8.86 7.52 -1.53
CA THR A 270 9.01 7.52 -0.07
C THR A 270 8.55 6.23 0.61
N LYS A 271 7.89 5.32 -0.11
CA LYS A 271 7.33 4.06 0.41
C LYS A 271 6.45 4.27 1.65
N ASP A 272 5.50 5.21 1.53
CA ASP A 272 4.57 5.65 2.58
C ASP A 272 5.23 6.32 3.81
N ASN A 273 6.51 6.74 3.71
CA ASN A 273 7.25 7.40 4.79
C ASN A 273 7.33 8.93 4.66
N CYS A 274 6.49 9.53 3.81
CA CYS A 274 6.41 10.99 3.68
C CYS A 274 5.50 11.59 4.77
N PRO A 275 5.94 12.63 5.52
CA PRO A 275 5.05 13.32 6.44
C PRO A 275 3.95 14.05 5.66
N LEU A 276 2.75 14.09 6.23
CA LEU A 276 1.55 14.55 5.55
C LEU A 276 1.70 15.95 4.95
N TRP A 277 2.22 16.91 5.71
CA TRP A 277 2.43 18.29 5.23
C TRP A 277 3.32 18.36 3.99
N LEU A 278 4.33 17.48 3.86
CA LEU A 278 5.22 17.49 2.71
C LEU A 278 4.52 16.86 1.51
N ASN A 279 3.79 15.77 1.73
CA ASN A 279 3.03 15.10 0.68
C ASN A 279 1.96 16.02 0.08
N GLU A 280 1.17 16.67 0.93
CA GLU A 280 0.12 17.62 0.55
C GLU A 280 0.71 18.90 -0.04
N GLY A 281 1.84 19.37 0.49
CA GLY A 281 2.53 20.54 -0.05
C GLY A 281 3.06 20.32 -1.46
N ILE A 282 3.62 19.14 -1.75
CA ILE A 282 4.09 18.77 -3.09
C ILE A 282 2.90 18.64 -4.05
N ALA A 283 1.81 18.03 -3.61
CA ALA A 283 0.59 17.90 -4.40
C ALA A 283 -0.03 19.26 -4.73
N CYS A 284 -0.14 20.17 -3.74
CA CYS A 284 -0.54 21.55 -3.97
C CYS A 284 0.45 22.29 -4.89
N LYS A 285 1.75 22.04 -4.78
CA LYS A 285 2.75 22.69 -5.64
C LYS A 285 2.65 22.19 -7.10
N ALA A 286 2.25 20.94 -7.31
CA ALA A 286 1.99 20.40 -8.64
C ALA A 286 0.77 21.06 -9.31
N GLU A 287 -0.18 21.62 -8.55
CA GLU A 287 -1.30 22.39 -9.11
C GLU A 287 -0.85 23.64 -9.87
N ASP A 288 0.35 24.17 -9.58
CA ASP A 288 0.89 25.37 -10.26
C ASP A 288 1.18 25.12 -11.75
N PHE A 289 1.27 23.87 -12.19
CA PHE A 289 1.37 23.54 -13.62
C PHE A 289 0.08 23.86 -14.40
N VAL A 290 -1.03 24.04 -13.70
CA VAL A 290 -2.35 24.36 -14.26
C VAL A 290 -2.71 25.80 -13.94
N THR A 291 -2.64 26.17 -12.66
CA THR A 291 -2.98 27.51 -12.17
C THR A 291 -1.76 28.06 -11.41
N PRO A 292 -0.84 28.78 -12.08
CA PRO A 292 0.36 29.32 -11.45
C PRO A 292 0.05 30.19 -10.21
N HIS A 293 0.91 30.12 -9.20
CA HIS A 293 0.84 30.94 -7.98
C HIS A 293 -0.44 30.74 -7.14
N ARG A 294 -1.16 29.64 -7.33
CA ARG A 294 -2.43 29.37 -6.61
C ARG A 294 -2.27 29.38 -5.10
N GLY A 295 -1.09 29.05 -4.58
CA GLY A 295 -0.80 29.13 -3.15
C GLY A 295 -0.95 30.52 -2.53
N GLU A 296 -0.97 31.59 -3.34
CA GLU A 296 -1.24 32.95 -2.86
C GLU A 296 -2.69 33.13 -2.38
N ARG A 297 -3.63 32.29 -2.82
CA ARG A 297 -5.02 32.31 -2.34
C ARG A 297 -5.15 32.06 -0.83
N PHE A 298 -4.10 31.51 -0.22
CA PHE A 298 -4.06 31.26 1.22
C PHE A 298 -3.63 32.50 2.02
N ALA A 299 -3.09 33.54 1.38
CA ALA A 299 -2.63 34.79 2.02
C ALA A 299 -3.64 35.38 3.02
N PRO A 300 -4.94 35.54 2.67
CA PRO A 300 -5.92 36.15 3.56
C PRO A 300 -6.17 35.33 4.84
N TYR A 301 -5.95 34.01 4.79
CA TYR A 301 -6.11 33.13 5.94
C TYR A 301 -4.95 33.31 6.92
N PHE A 302 -3.73 33.50 6.43
CA PHE A 302 -2.56 33.73 7.29
C PHE A 302 -2.62 35.08 7.99
N GLU A 303 -3.07 36.12 7.30
CA GLU A 303 -3.29 37.44 7.91
C GLU A 303 -4.33 37.38 9.04
N LYS A 304 -5.41 36.62 8.83
CA LYS A 304 -6.54 36.55 9.75
C LYS A 304 -6.34 35.60 10.92
N PHE A 305 -5.68 34.46 10.69
CA PHE A 305 -5.59 33.36 11.67
C PHE A 305 -4.15 33.08 12.14
N GLY A 306 -3.16 33.73 11.55
CA GLY A 306 -1.75 33.47 11.82
C GLY A 306 -1.26 32.15 11.24
N VAL A 307 -0.07 31.74 11.69
CA VAL A 307 0.61 30.52 11.25
C VAL A 307 0.55 29.48 12.37
N VAL A 308 0.00 28.31 12.08
CA VAL A 308 -0.01 27.13 12.95
C VAL A 308 1.43 26.62 13.11
N PRO A 309 1.89 26.37 14.34
CA PRO A 309 3.20 25.74 14.54
C PRO A 309 3.25 24.38 13.84
N LEU A 310 4.31 24.12 13.07
CA LEU A 310 4.57 22.84 12.38
C LEU A 310 4.29 21.58 13.23
N LYS A 311 4.63 21.63 14.53
CA LYS A 311 4.41 20.53 15.50
C LYS A 311 2.93 20.24 15.78
N LYS A 312 2.02 21.15 15.42
CA LYS A 312 0.57 21.04 15.60
C LYS A 312 -0.16 20.62 14.32
N ILE A 313 0.55 20.46 13.20
CA ILE A 313 -0.05 19.90 11.98
C ILE A 313 -0.33 18.40 12.25
N PRO A 314 -1.60 17.97 12.26
CA PRO A 314 -1.95 16.59 12.53
C PRO A 314 -1.41 15.68 11.43
N ASN A 315 -1.06 14.46 11.80
CA ASN A 315 -0.62 13.43 10.85
C ASN A 315 -1.78 12.86 9.99
N ASN A 316 -2.98 13.44 10.07
CA ASN A 316 -4.15 13.03 9.30
C ASN A 316 -5.15 14.18 9.08
N PHE A 317 -5.23 14.71 7.86
CA PHE A 317 -6.15 15.79 7.49
C PHE A 317 -7.61 15.34 7.39
N THR A 318 -7.87 14.05 7.17
CA THR A 318 -9.25 13.52 7.06
C THR A 318 -10.03 13.53 8.39
N GLN A 319 -9.36 13.78 9.52
CA GLN A 319 -10.02 13.97 10.83
C GLN A 319 -10.40 15.43 11.10
N ILE A 320 -9.96 16.37 10.25
CA ILE A 320 -10.23 17.79 10.43
C ILE A 320 -11.65 18.08 9.94
N ARG A 321 -12.53 18.40 10.89
CA ARG A 321 -13.91 18.81 10.60
C ARG A 321 -14.06 20.31 10.30
N ASP A 322 -13.11 21.13 10.75
CA ASP A 322 -13.10 22.56 10.46
C ASP A 322 -12.45 22.82 9.09
N VAL A 323 -13.28 23.18 8.11
CA VAL A 323 -12.86 23.50 6.73
C VAL A 323 -11.82 24.61 6.72
N ARG A 324 -11.90 25.60 7.61
CA ARG A 324 -10.95 26.72 7.65
C ARG A 324 -9.58 26.25 8.10
N LEU A 325 -9.54 25.37 9.09
CA LEU A 325 -8.30 24.76 9.57
C LEU A 325 -7.67 23.87 8.49
N ALA A 326 -8.49 23.12 7.74
CA ALA A 326 -8.01 22.34 6.60
C ALA A 326 -7.40 23.24 5.52
N THR A 327 -8.10 24.32 5.12
CA THR A 327 -7.60 25.31 4.15
C THR A 327 -6.28 25.92 4.58
N LEU A 328 -6.15 26.28 5.87
CA LEU A 328 -4.90 26.82 6.42
C LEU A 328 -3.75 25.81 6.30
N MET A 329 -3.98 24.55 6.65
CA MET A 329 -2.94 23.50 6.58
C MET A 329 -2.50 23.18 5.15
N TYR A 330 -3.41 23.19 4.17
CA TYR A 330 -3.04 23.10 2.76
C TYR A 330 -2.14 24.27 2.34
N GLY A 331 -2.47 25.48 2.77
CA GLY A 331 -1.64 26.65 2.51
C GLY A 331 -0.26 26.57 3.15
N GLU A 332 -0.18 26.13 4.41
CA GLU A 332 1.10 25.99 5.10
C GLU A 332 1.98 24.94 4.43
N SER A 333 1.38 23.81 4.06
CA SER A 333 2.03 22.73 3.34
C SER A 333 2.59 23.22 2.01
N TYR A 334 1.81 23.97 1.22
CA TYR A 334 2.28 24.60 -0.02
C TYR A 334 3.48 25.53 0.24
N LEU A 335 3.38 26.43 1.23
CA LEU A 335 4.44 27.41 1.52
C LEU A 335 5.70 26.77 2.08
N LEU A 336 5.58 25.67 2.81
CA LEU A 336 6.73 24.88 3.26
C LEU A 336 7.51 24.32 2.09
N VAL A 337 6.81 23.74 1.10
CA VAL A 337 7.45 23.21 -0.11
C VAL A 337 8.05 24.32 -0.94
N GLU A 338 7.35 25.45 -1.09
CA GLU A 338 7.90 26.64 -1.76
C GLU A 338 9.16 27.16 -1.06
N PHE A 339 9.19 27.20 0.27
CA PHE A 339 10.36 27.57 1.05
C PHE A 339 11.52 26.57 0.85
N ILE A 340 11.27 25.26 0.87
CA ILE A 340 12.28 24.24 0.58
C ILE A 340 12.85 24.45 -0.83
N LEU A 341 11.99 24.63 -1.83
CA LEU A 341 12.41 24.86 -3.21
C LEU A 341 13.25 26.13 -3.36
N ARG A 342 12.94 27.20 -2.62
CA ARG A 342 13.73 28.43 -2.61
C ARG A 342 15.13 28.20 -2.04
N GLU A 343 15.23 27.42 -0.97
CA GLU A 343 16.47 27.26 -0.21
C GLU A 343 17.44 26.25 -0.83
N VAL A 344 16.91 25.16 -1.41
CA VAL A 344 17.74 24.04 -1.91
C VAL A 344 17.38 23.58 -3.33
N GLY A 345 16.47 24.28 -4.00
CA GLY A 345 16.02 23.93 -5.34
C GLY A 345 15.23 22.62 -5.40
N GLN A 346 14.94 22.17 -6.64
CA GLN A 346 14.28 20.89 -6.86
C GLN A 346 15.19 19.70 -6.48
N SER A 347 16.50 19.82 -6.70
CA SER A 347 17.47 18.77 -6.36
C SER A 347 17.47 18.46 -4.86
N GLY A 348 17.46 19.48 -4.00
CA GLY A 348 17.37 19.30 -2.55
C GLY A 348 16.03 18.70 -2.11
N LEU A 349 14.91 19.11 -2.70
CA LEU A 349 13.60 18.49 -2.42
C LEU A 349 13.61 16.98 -2.77
N ARG A 350 14.14 16.62 -3.94
CA ARG A 350 14.27 15.23 -4.39
C ARG A 350 15.16 14.43 -3.44
N GLU A 351 16.23 15.02 -2.93
CA GLU A 351 17.10 14.40 -1.94
C GLU A 351 16.39 14.12 -0.61
N ILE A 352 15.59 15.06 -0.11
CA ILE A 352 14.74 14.84 1.08
C ILE A 352 13.84 13.62 0.86
N LEU A 353 13.15 13.54 -0.28
CA LEU A 353 12.27 12.42 -0.60
C LEU A 353 13.02 11.08 -0.66
N ARG A 354 14.23 11.06 -1.22
CA ARG A 354 15.10 9.87 -1.26
C ARG A 354 15.45 9.39 0.14
N TYR A 355 15.81 10.29 1.06
CA TYR A 355 16.06 9.94 2.46
C TYR A 355 14.82 9.36 3.13
N LEU A 356 13.64 9.94 2.88
CA LEU A 356 12.39 9.40 3.40
C LEU A 356 12.12 7.99 2.87
N GLY A 357 12.40 7.71 1.59
CA GLY A 357 12.32 6.36 1.01
C GLY A 357 13.24 5.34 1.70
N GLN A 358 14.38 5.79 2.24
CA GLN A 358 15.30 4.99 3.05
C GLN A 358 14.89 4.90 4.53
N LYS A 359 13.69 5.39 4.89
CA LYS A 359 13.16 5.44 6.26
C LYS A 359 13.94 6.37 7.20
N VAL A 360 14.72 7.30 6.65
CA VAL A 360 15.36 8.34 7.45
C VAL A 360 14.27 9.30 7.96
N PRO A 361 14.22 9.64 9.25
CA PRO A 361 13.25 10.59 9.77
C PRO A 361 13.36 11.96 9.10
N ILE A 362 12.23 12.63 8.86
CA ILE A 362 12.19 13.96 8.21
C ILE A 362 13.10 14.99 8.88
N THR A 363 13.21 14.96 10.21
CA THR A 363 14.08 15.86 10.97
C THR A 363 15.54 15.72 10.58
N VAL A 364 16.00 14.48 10.36
CA VAL A 364 17.36 14.15 9.92
C VAL A 364 17.54 14.46 8.44
N ALA A 365 16.55 14.15 7.60
CA ALA A 365 16.60 14.46 6.17
C ALA A 365 16.74 15.97 5.93
N ILE A 366 15.95 16.80 6.63
CA ILE A 366 16.07 18.26 6.57
C ILE A 366 17.43 18.72 7.05
N GLN A 367 17.95 18.19 8.16
CA GLN A 367 19.27 18.57 8.65
C GLN A 367 20.38 18.25 7.66
N LYS A 368 20.33 17.08 7.01
CA LYS A 368 21.32 16.66 6.01
C LYS A 368 21.32 17.55 4.77
N VAL A 369 20.15 17.96 4.29
CA VAL A 369 20.01 18.70 3.01
C VAL A 369 20.12 20.20 3.20
N LEU A 370 19.51 20.75 4.27
CA LEU A 370 19.47 22.19 4.53
C LEU A 370 20.59 22.65 5.49
N GLY A 371 21.37 21.73 6.07
CA GLY A 371 22.46 22.07 7.00
C GLY A 371 22.01 22.66 8.34
N ARG A 372 20.71 22.59 8.68
CA ARG A 372 20.12 23.19 9.88
C ARG A 372 19.13 22.25 10.57
N ASP A 373 19.07 22.33 11.89
CA ASP A 373 18.12 21.51 12.66
C ASP A 373 16.66 21.88 12.35
N TYR A 374 15.76 20.96 12.67
CA TYR A 374 14.33 21.09 12.35
C TYR A 374 13.65 22.29 13.03
N ASN A 375 14.08 22.69 14.24
CA ASN A 375 13.50 23.85 14.91
C ASN A 375 13.99 25.15 14.26
N SER A 376 15.26 25.21 13.86
CA SER A 376 15.81 26.34 13.10
C SER A 376 15.11 26.49 11.75
N PHE A 377 14.91 25.40 11.02
CA PHE A 377 14.10 25.36 9.80
C PHE A 377 12.68 25.90 10.03
N ALA A 378 11.99 25.42 11.06
CA ALA A 378 10.62 25.83 11.37
C ALA A 378 10.50 27.34 11.68
N ARG A 379 11.48 27.92 12.39
CA ARG A 379 11.51 29.36 12.69
C ARG A 379 11.72 30.18 11.42
N GLN A 380 12.69 29.81 10.58
CA GLN A 380 13.00 30.54 9.35
C GLN A 380 11.85 30.48 8.34
N TRP A 381 11.19 29.32 8.23
CA TRP A 381 9.96 29.20 7.44
C TRP A 381 8.87 30.16 7.95
N LYS A 382 8.66 30.25 9.26
CA LYS A 382 7.66 31.17 9.84
C LYS A 382 7.99 32.63 9.53
N GLU A 383 9.27 33.01 9.58
CA GLU A 383 9.73 34.34 9.18
C GLU A 383 9.53 34.58 7.68
N TYR A 384 9.78 33.58 6.84
CA TYR A 384 9.49 33.64 5.41
C TYR A 384 8.01 33.94 5.14
N VAL A 385 7.09 33.21 5.76
CA VAL A 385 5.63 33.43 5.61
C VAL A 385 5.25 34.83 6.06
N ARG A 386 5.77 35.29 7.20
CA ARG A 386 5.51 36.66 7.71
C ARG A 386 5.98 37.73 6.75
N ARG A 387 7.19 37.59 6.19
CA ARG A 387 7.74 38.55 5.23
C ARG A 387 6.97 38.53 3.92
N LYS A 388 6.62 37.34 3.41
CA LYS A 388 5.91 37.18 2.13
C LYS A 388 4.52 37.83 2.15
N TYR A 389 3.81 37.75 3.26
CA TYR A 389 2.44 38.26 3.38
C TYR A 389 2.30 39.47 4.30
N SER A 390 3.40 40.15 4.65
CA SER A 390 3.38 41.34 5.51
C SER A 390 2.62 41.13 6.83
N ILE A 391 2.65 39.91 7.38
CA ILE A 391 1.97 39.56 8.63
C ILE A 391 2.89 39.99 9.77
N TYR A 392 2.83 41.27 10.11
CA TYR A 392 3.48 41.80 11.30
C TYR A 392 2.72 41.33 12.54
N ALA A 393 3.45 40.96 13.60
CA ALA A 393 2.84 40.58 14.86
C ALA A 393 1.99 41.76 15.37
N ARG A 394 0.68 41.53 15.57
CA ARG A 394 -0.14 42.41 16.39
C ARG A 394 0.15 42.17 17.86
#